data_AF-A0A2H9T8U0-F1
#
_entry.id   AF-A0A2H9T8U0-F1
#
_cell.length_a   1.000
_cell.length_b   1.000
_cell.length_c   1.000
_cell.angle_alpha   90.00
_cell.angle_beta   90.00
_cell.angle_gamma   90.00
#
_symmetry.space_group_name_H-M   'P 1'
#
loop_
_entity.id
_entity.type
_entity.pdbx_description
1 polymer ?
#
loop_
_entity_poly.entity_id
_entity_poly.type
_entity_poly.pdbx_seq_one_letter_code
_entity_poly.pdbx_strand_id
1 'polypeptide(L)'
;MDKYIKRLLSKPKDLTVGDLRKALGGLGFEFSECAGSRLQFAKGNIKIKIHRPHPNPVIKRHQLQFIVRELKNNHLVPVEKDYQPIRDGRHRCSVDQDLGKG
;
A
#
# COMPACT_ATOMS: atom_id res chain seq x y z
N MET A 1 -14.80 1.42 -11.90
CA MET A 1 -13.90 1.62 -10.73
C MET A 1 -14.50 0.97 -9.51
N ASP A 2 -13.73 0.11 -8.84
CA ASP A 2 -14.17 -0.64 -7.68
C ASP A 2 -14.54 0.28 -6.49
N LYS A 3 -15.63 -0.04 -5.79
CA LYS A 3 -16.17 0.76 -4.68
C LYS A 3 -15.18 0.90 -3.52
N TYR A 4 -14.37 -0.12 -3.27
CA TYR A 4 -13.39 -0.10 -2.19
C TYR A 4 -12.17 0.77 -2.54
N ILE A 5 -11.78 0.81 -3.81
CA ILE A 5 -10.73 1.71 -4.29
C ILE A 5 -11.16 3.17 -4.18
N LYS A 6 -12.38 3.51 -4.61
CA LYS A 6 -12.91 4.87 -4.45
C LYS A 6 -12.90 5.31 -2.98
N ARG A 7 -13.35 4.43 -2.08
CA ARG A 7 -13.31 4.69 -0.63
C ARG A 7 -11.88 4.80 -0.10
N LEU A 8 -10.95 3.97 -0.53
CA LEU A 8 -9.54 4.09 -0.14
C LEU A 8 -8.95 5.46 -0.53
N LEU A 9 -9.22 5.90 -1.77
CA LEU A 9 -8.72 7.16 -2.31
C LEU A 9 -9.34 8.40 -1.66
N SER A 10 -10.56 8.29 -1.11
CA SER A 10 -11.19 9.38 -0.33
C SER A 10 -10.60 9.53 1.09
N LYS A 11 -9.67 8.65 1.48
CA LYS A 11 -8.94 8.67 2.76
C LYS A 11 -9.85 8.78 4.01
N PRO A 12 -10.86 7.91 4.19
CA PRO A 12 -11.79 7.97 5.32
C PRO A 12 -11.06 7.69 6.64
N LYS A 13 -11.53 8.32 7.72
CA LYS A 13 -10.91 8.22 9.05
C LYS A 13 -11.16 6.86 9.71
N ASP A 14 -12.19 6.16 9.26
CA ASP A 14 -12.72 4.89 9.76
C ASP A 14 -12.31 3.68 8.90
N LEU A 15 -11.36 3.85 7.96
CA LEU A 15 -10.94 2.74 7.08
C LEU A 15 -10.38 1.57 7.88
N THR A 16 -10.96 0.38 7.72
CA THR A 16 -10.50 -0.83 8.42
C THR A 16 -9.46 -1.62 7.62
N VAL A 17 -8.72 -2.50 8.29
CA VAL A 17 -7.88 -3.53 7.62
C VAL A 17 -8.69 -4.37 6.64
N GLY A 18 -9.95 -4.67 6.96
CA GLY A 18 -10.84 -5.44 6.08
C GLY A 18 -11.21 -4.70 4.79
N ASP A 19 -11.54 -3.41 4.89
CA ASP A 19 -11.78 -2.55 3.72
C ASP A 19 -10.51 -2.46 2.85
N LEU A 20 -9.35 -2.30 3.50
CA LEU A 20 -8.07 -2.23 2.83
C LEU A 20 -7.75 -3.54 2.09
N ARG A 21 -8.02 -4.70 2.68
CA ARG A 21 -7.83 -6.01 2.05
C ARG A 21 -8.72 -6.17 0.81
N LYS A 22 -9.97 -5.72 0.87
CA LYS A 22 -10.86 -5.75 -0.30
C LYS A 22 -10.39 -4.81 -1.40
N ALA A 23 -9.99 -3.58 -1.04
CA ALA A 23 -9.46 -2.59 -1.96
C ALA A 23 -8.20 -3.10 -2.68
N LEU A 24 -7.16 -3.47 -1.93
CA LEU A 24 -5.89 -3.92 -2.48
C LEU A 24 -6.01 -5.28 -3.17
N GLY A 25 -6.86 -6.18 -2.66
CA GLY A 25 -7.16 -7.46 -3.32
C GLY A 25 -7.78 -7.28 -4.71
N GLY A 26 -8.66 -6.28 -4.87
CA GLY A 26 -9.20 -5.91 -6.19
C GLY A 26 -8.16 -5.36 -7.17
N LEU A 27 -6.98 -4.93 -6.68
CA LEU A 27 -5.83 -4.56 -7.51
C LEU A 27 -4.86 -5.73 -7.73
N GLY A 28 -5.14 -6.92 -7.21
CA GLY A 28 -4.28 -8.10 -7.31
C GLY A 28 -3.16 -8.17 -6.27
N PHE A 29 -3.30 -7.48 -5.12
CA PHE A 29 -2.39 -7.70 -3.99
C PHE A 29 -2.81 -8.92 -3.17
N GLU A 30 -1.82 -9.69 -2.76
CA GLU A 30 -1.95 -10.76 -1.78
C GLU A 30 -1.71 -10.23 -0.38
N PHE A 31 -2.57 -10.63 0.56
CA PHE A 31 -2.47 -10.24 1.97
C PHE A 31 -1.82 -11.35 2.79
N SER A 32 -0.84 -10.99 3.61
CA SER A 32 -0.24 -11.88 4.60
C SER A 32 -0.02 -11.18 5.94
N GLU A 33 -0.12 -11.96 7.01
CA GLU A 33 0.25 -11.52 8.36
C GLU A 33 1.65 -12.01 8.68
N CYS A 34 2.51 -11.12 9.18
CA CYS A 34 3.86 -11.44 9.58
C CYS A 34 4.01 -11.42 11.11
N ALA A 35 5.04 -12.12 11.61
CA ALA A 35 5.41 -12.09 13.02
C ALA A 35 5.61 -10.64 13.52
N GLY A 36 5.12 -10.37 14.74
CA GLY A 36 5.24 -9.06 15.39
C GLY A 36 4.31 -7.98 14.83
N SER A 37 3.00 -8.23 14.82
CA SER A 37 1.95 -7.25 14.48
C SER A 37 2.17 -6.52 13.15
N ARG A 38 2.79 -7.15 12.16
CA ARG A 38 3.02 -6.57 10.83
C ARG A 38 2.04 -7.20 9.84
N LEU A 39 1.38 -6.36 9.06
CA LEU A 39 0.54 -6.76 7.94
C LEU A 39 1.29 -6.43 6.65
N GLN A 40 1.27 -7.33 5.68
CA GLN A 40 1.91 -7.14 4.40
C GLN A 40 0.90 -7.34 3.27
N PHE A 41 0.97 -6.46 2.28
CA PHE A 41 0.33 -6.61 0.99
C PHE A 41 1.41 -6.67 -0.09
N ALA A 42 1.38 -7.69 -0.94
CA ALA A 42 2.39 -7.89 -1.98
C ALA A 42 1.74 -8.07 -3.36
N LYS A 43 2.33 -7.46 -4.39
CA LYS A 43 1.97 -7.66 -5.81
C LYS A 43 3.24 -7.59 -6.65
N GLY A 44 3.74 -8.74 -7.10
CA GLY A 44 5.05 -8.82 -7.76
C GLY A 44 6.14 -8.19 -6.89
N ASN A 45 6.81 -7.15 -7.40
CA ASN A 45 7.87 -6.45 -6.69
C ASN A 45 7.38 -5.36 -5.71
N ILE A 46 6.08 -5.06 -5.70
CA ILE A 46 5.50 -4.02 -4.83
C ILE A 46 5.13 -4.63 -3.49
N LYS A 47 5.64 -4.06 -2.40
CA LYS A 47 5.37 -4.52 -1.03
C LYS A 47 4.94 -3.34 -0.15
N ILE A 48 3.72 -3.40 0.37
CA ILE A 48 3.19 -2.43 1.31
C ILE A 48 3.14 -3.10 2.68
N LYS A 49 3.97 -2.63 3.61
CA LYS A 49 4.03 -3.14 4.98
C LYS A 49 3.43 -2.11 5.93
N ILE A 50 2.47 -2.52 6.74
CA ILE A 50 1.87 -1.68 7.77
C ILE A 50 1.89 -2.40 9.11
N HIS A 51 1.93 -1.63 10.19
CA HIS A 51 1.74 -2.16 11.53
C HIS A 51 0.24 -2.33 11.80
N ARG A 52 -0.15 -3.47 12.38
CA ARG A 52 -1.51 -3.72 12.83
C ARG A 52 -1.90 -2.56 13.76
N PRO A 53 -3.01 -1.87 13.49
CA PRO A 53 -3.53 -0.91 14.43
C PRO A 53 -4.05 -1.69 15.64
N HIS A 54 -3.53 -1.35 16.82
CA HIS A 54 -3.94 -1.93 18.10
C HIS A 54 -4.49 -0.82 19.00
N PRO A 55 -5.60 -1.05 19.72
CA PRO A 55 -6.54 -2.17 19.66
C PRO A 55 -7.63 -2.05 18.56
N ASN A 56 -7.73 -0.90 17.89
CA ASN A 56 -8.79 -0.66 16.91
C ASN A 56 -8.41 -1.17 15.52
N PRO A 57 -9.31 -1.79 14.74
CA PRO A 57 -9.04 -2.30 13.40
C PRO A 57 -8.86 -1.19 12.34
N VAL A 58 -8.91 0.08 12.75
CA VAL A 58 -8.86 1.26 11.89
C VAL A 58 -7.42 1.63 11.56
N ILE A 59 -7.13 1.78 10.27
CA ILE A 59 -5.81 2.16 9.76
C ILE A 59 -5.45 3.58 10.20
N LYS A 60 -4.25 3.77 10.75
CA LYS A 60 -3.78 5.11 11.14
C LYS A 60 -3.64 6.01 9.91
N ARG A 61 -4.00 7.28 10.03
CA ARG A 61 -3.97 8.26 8.92
C ARG A 61 -2.63 8.31 8.17
N HIS A 62 -1.50 8.16 8.86
CA HIS A 62 -0.19 8.13 8.21
C HIS A 62 0.02 6.86 7.35
N GLN A 63 -0.46 5.70 7.81
CA GLN A 63 -0.42 4.46 7.04
C GLN A 63 -1.31 4.57 5.81
N LEU A 64 -2.51 5.14 5.96
CA LEU A 64 -3.43 5.39 4.86
C LEU A 64 -2.81 6.31 3.79
N GLN A 65 -2.17 7.40 4.23
CA GLN A 65 -1.45 8.30 3.31
C GLN A 65 -0.28 7.60 2.61
N PHE A 66 0.48 6.77 3.33
CA PHE A 66 1.55 5.96 2.77
C PHE A 66 1.01 4.99 1.71
N ILE A 67 -0.04 4.23 2.00
CA ILE A 67 -0.66 3.29 1.06
C ILE A 67 -1.10 4.00 -0.22
N VAL A 68 -1.85 5.10 -0.09
CA VAL A 68 -2.33 5.85 -1.27
C VAL A 68 -1.17 6.39 -2.09
N ARG A 69 -0.10 6.85 -1.44
CA ARG A 69 1.12 7.30 -2.11
C ARG A 69 1.78 6.15 -2.90
N GLU A 70 1.95 4.98 -2.28
CA GLU A 70 2.52 3.81 -2.94
C GLU A 70 1.70 3.40 -4.17
N LEU A 71 0.36 3.43 -4.08
CA LEU A 71 -0.51 3.13 -5.21
C LEU A 71 -0.35 4.15 -6.36
N LYS A 72 -0.26 5.44 -6.04
CA LYS A 72 -0.05 6.51 -7.03
C LYS A 72 1.33 6.41 -7.68
N ASN A 73 2.38 6.15 -6.90
CA ASN A 73 3.76 6.01 -7.36
C ASN A 73 3.93 4.82 -8.32
N ASN A 74 3.16 3.75 -8.10
CA ASN A 74 3.17 2.56 -8.96
C ASN A 74 2.09 2.59 -10.06
N HIS A 75 1.42 3.74 -10.27
CA HIS A 75 0.37 3.92 -11.28
C HIS A 75 -0.77 2.88 -11.22
N LEU A 76 -1.08 2.38 -10.02
CA LEU A 76 -2.15 1.40 -9.80
C LEU A 76 -3.53 2.06 -9.60
N VAL A 77 -3.55 3.37 -9.46
CA VAL A 77 -4.75 4.21 -9.31
C VAL A 77 -4.52 5.50 -10.11
N PRO A 78 -5.59 6.23 -10.48
CA PRO A 78 -5.41 7.48 -11.20
C PRO A 78 -4.61 8.50 -10.40
N VAL A 79 -3.77 9.22 -11.12
CA VAL A 79 -2.97 10.33 -10.62
C VAL A 79 -3.37 11.60 -11.37
N GLU A 80 -3.31 12.73 -10.67
CA GLU A 80 -3.48 14.05 -11.26
C GLU A 80 -2.31 14.32 -12.22
N LYS A 81 -2.52 15.15 -13.25
CA LYS A 81 -1.49 15.41 -14.27
C LYS A 81 -0.19 15.97 -13.68
N ASP A 82 -0.31 16.70 -12.58
CA ASP A 82 0.81 17.36 -11.90
C ASP A 82 1.34 16.56 -10.69
N TYR A 83 0.92 15.29 -10.52
CA TYR A 83 1.41 14.45 -9.42
C TYR A 83 2.91 14.17 -9.58
N GLN A 84 3.73 14.89 -8.81
CA GLN A 84 5.15 14.63 -8.68
C GLN A 84 5.36 13.63 -7.52
N PRO A 85 5.87 12.40 -7.78
CA PRO A 85 6.16 11.48 -6.71
C PRO A 85 7.24 12.07 -5.83
N ILE A 86 6.98 12.15 -4.52
CA ILE A 86 7.98 12.56 -3.55
C ILE A 86 9.05 11.48 -3.53
N ARG A 87 10.21 11.76 -4.13
CA ARG A 87 11.41 10.93 -4.05
C ARG A 87 11.98 11.05 -2.64
N ASP A 88 11.28 10.51 -1.64
CA ASP A 88 11.89 10.30 -0.34
C ASP A 88 12.93 9.20 -0.54
N GLY A 89 14.21 9.55 -0.40
CA GLY A 89 15.33 8.61 -0.52
C GLY A 89 15.26 7.44 0.49
N ARG A 90 14.27 7.42 1.39
CA ARG A 90 14.01 6.35 2.35
C ARG A 90 12.77 5.55 1.97
N HIS A 91 12.95 4.60 1.06
CA HIS A 91 12.27 3.29 0.99
C HIS A 91 12.28 2.73 -0.43
N ARG A 92 13.47 2.60 -1.03
CA ARG A 92 13.71 1.37 -1.78
C ARG A 92 14.36 0.42 -0.79
N CYS A 93 13.62 -0.56 -0.26
CA CYS A 93 14.30 -1.80 0.09
C CYS A 93 15.04 -2.21 -1.18
N SER A 94 16.37 -2.28 -1.15
CA SER A 94 17.16 -2.81 -2.26
C SER A 94 16.57 -4.15 -2.67
N VAL A 95 15.86 -4.17 -3.79
CA VAL A 95 15.63 -5.38 -4.56
C VAL A 95 16.51 -5.17 -5.78
N ASP A 96 17.78 -5.52 -5.64
CA ASP A 96 18.71 -5.79 -6.75
C ASP A 96 20.02 -6.36 -6.17
N GLN A 97 20.03 -7.67 -5.95
CA GLN A 97 21.20 -8.52 -6.20
C GLN A 97 20.64 -9.76 -6.89
N ASP A 98 20.47 -9.69 -8.21
CA ASP A 98 21.01 -10.67 -9.14
C ASP A 98 20.79 -10.17 -10.58
N LEU A 99 21.77 -9.43 -11.12
CA LEU A 99 21.94 -9.30 -12.56
C LEU A 99 22.97 -10.37 -12.94
N GLY A 100 22.47 -11.41 -13.61
CA GLY A 100 23.25 -12.54 -14.10
C GLY A 100 24.53 -12.10 -14.80
N LYS A 101 25.62 -12.77 -14.42
CA LYS A 101 26.84 -12.77 -15.22
C LYS A 101 26.62 -13.70 -16.41
N GLY A 102 26.47 -13.09 -17.59
CA GLY A 102 26.88 -13.72 -18.84
C GLY A 102 28.37 -13.52 -19.07
#